data_AF-A0A356XFY0-F1
#
_entry.id   AF-A0A356XFY0-F1
#
_cell.length_a   1.000
_cell.length_b   1.000
_cell.length_c   1.000
_cell.angle_alpha   90.00
_cell.angle_beta   90.00
_cell.angle_gamma   90.00
#
_symmetry.space_group_name_H-M   'P 1'
#
loop_
_entity.id
_entity.type
_entity.pdbx_description
1 polymer ?
#
loop_
_entity_poly.entity_id
_entity_poly.type
_entity_poly.pdbx_seq_one_letter_code
_entity_poly.pdbx_strand_id
1 'polypeptide(L)'
;MMRPKDFNDLAEKLKAISHPARLCIVCGLMDHPCNVTDMHHCLEMPQSTLSQHLSKLRAAGIIKGERKGAEIRYSLSDEKVRQLMTLFVT
;
A
#
# COMPACT_ATOMS: atom_id res chain seq x y z
N MET A 1 -8.55 23.25 12.10
CA MET A 1 -8.86 23.28 10.65
C MET A 1 -7.67 22.70 9.89
N MET A 2 -7.89 21.87 8.86
CA MET A 2 -6.79 21.40 7.99
C MET A 2 -6.20 22.58 7.21
N ARG A 3 -4.88 22.57 7.03
CA ARG A 3 -4.16 23.55 6.20
C ARG A 3 -4.20 23.11 4.73
N PRO A 4 -4.04 24.03 3.76
CA PRO A 4 -3.99 23.69 2.34
C PRO A 4 -3.00 22.55 2.00
N LYS A 5 -1.83 22.52 2.65
CA LYS A 5 -0.83 21.46 2.49
C LYS A 5 -1.36 20.07 2.87
N ASP A 6 -2.22 19.99 3.89
CA ASP A 6 -2.78 18.73 4.37
C ASP A 6 -3.74 18.12 3.33
N PHE A 7 -4.39 18.95 2.49
CA PHE A 7 -5.22 18.49 1.37
C PHE A 7 -4.38 17.98 0.20
N ASN A 8 -3.22 18.57 -0.08
CA ASN A 8 -2.31 18.06 -1.10
C ASN A 8 -1.74 16.68 -0.72
N ASP A 9 -1.32 16.50 0.54
CA ASP A 9 -0.86 15.19 1.03
C ASP A 9 -1.97 14.13 0.92
N LEU A 10 -3.19 14.50 1.33
CA LEU A 10 -4.35 13.62 1.20
C LEU A 10 -4.64 13.26 -0.25
N ALA A 11 -4.65 14.23 -1.17
CA ALA A 11 -4.90 13.99 -2.59
C ALA A 11 -3.86 13.04 -3.21
N GLU A 12 -2.58 13.22 -2.89
CA GLU A 12 -1.51 12.34 -3.38
C GLU A 12 -1.66 10.90 -2.84
N LYS A 13 -2.03 10.73 -1.57
CA LYS A 13 -2.31 9.41 -0.99
C LYS A 13 -3.52 8.74 -1.64
N LEU A 14 -4.62 9.48 -1.83
CA LEU A 14 -5.82 8.98 -2.50
C LEU A 14 -5.52 8.56 -3.95
N LYS A 15 -4.74 9.37 -4.68
CA LYS A 15 -4.27 9.05 -6.03
C LYS A 15 -3.33 7.84 -6.06
N ALA A 16 -2.54 7.65 -5.02
CA ALA A 16 -1.66 6.50 -4.90
C ALA A 16 -2.43 5.20 -4.60
N ILE A 17 -3.57 5.24 -3.91
CA ILE A 17 -4.39 4.03 -3.69
C ILE A 17 -5.43 3.78 -4.78
N SER A 18 -5.88 4.77 -5.55
CA SER A 18 -7.01 4.66 -6.50
C SER A 18 -6.84 3.72 -7.71
N HIS A 19 -5.80 2.88 -7.75
CA HIS A 19 -5.60 1.87 -8.80
C HIS A 19 -5.97 0.48 -8.27
N PRO A 20 -6.68 -0.36 -9.04
CA PRO A 20 -7.16 -1.68 -8.59
C PRO A 20 -6.09 -2.55 -7.94
N ALA A 21 -4.93 -2.72 -8.60
CA ALA A 21 -3.81 -3.49 -8.04
C ALA A 21 -3.31 -2.95 -6.68
N ARG A 22 -3.31 -1.62 -6.50
CA ARG A 22 -2.83 -0.99 -5.26
C ARG A 22 -3.87 -1.09 -4.14
N LEU A 23 -5.16 -1.00 -4.46
CA LEU A 23 -6.23 -1.33 -3.51
C LEU A 23 -6.10 -2.77 -3.02
N CYS A 24 -5.85 -3.71 -3.93
CA CYS A 24 -5.69 -5.12 -3.59
C CYS A 24 -4.47 -5.37 -2.69
N ILE A 25 -3.31 -4.77 -3.02
CA ILE A 25 -2.11 -4.82 -2.18
C ILE A 25 -2.38 -4.24 -0.78
N VAL A 26 -2.99 -3.06 -0.71
CA VAL A 26 -3.30 -2.40 0.57
C VAL A 26 -4.25 -3.26 1.40
N CYS A 27 -5.28 -3.84 0.78
CA CYS A 27 -6.21 -4.76 1.44
C CYS A 27 -5.49 -5.97 2.02
N GLY A 28 -4.64 -6.66 1.23
CA GLY A 28 -3.88 -7.81 1.74
C GLY A 28 -2.93 -7.46 2.89
N LEU A 29 -2.36 -6.25 2.87
CA LEU A 29 -1.47 -5.74 3.92
C LEU A 29 -2.21 -5.25 5.17
N MET A 30 -3.54 -5.10 5.14
CA MET A 30 -4.33 -4.77 6.34
C MET A 30 -4.39 -5.94 7.32
N ASP A 31 -4.48 -7.16 6.79
CA ASP A 31 -4.61 -8.39 7.57
C ASP A 31 -3.24 -8.87 8.10
N HIS A 32 -2.21 -8.89 7.24
CA HIS A 32 -0.90 -9.43 7.60
C HIS A 32 0.25 -8.75 6.83
N PRO A 33 1.40 -8.48 7.48
CA PRO A 33 2.63 -8.14 6.76
C PRO A 33 3.13 -9.30 5.89
N CYS A 34 3.28 -9.08 4.58
CA CYS A 34 3.72 -10.11 3.62
C CYS A 34 4.85 -9.62 2.70
N ASN A 35 5.57 -10.56 2.07
CA ASN A 35 6.64 -10.24 1.12
C ASN A 35 6.09 -10.16 -0.33
N VAL A 36 6.96 -9.81 -1.28
CA VAL A 36 6.59 -9.69 -2.70
C VAL A 36 6.18 -11.02 -3.31
N THR A 37 6.84 -12.11 -2.91
CA THR A 37 6.58 -13.47 -3.43
C THR A 37 5.19 -13.95 -3.04
N ASP A 38 4.80 -13.76 -1.77
CA ASP A 38 3.48 -14.09 -1.25
C ASP A 38 2.39 -13.31 -2.02
N MET A 39 2.60 -11.99 -2.19
CA MET A 39 1.67 -11.12 -2.93
C MET A 39 1.58 -11.47 -4.42
N HIS A 40 2.68 -11.89 -5.06
CA HIS A 40 2.69 -12.31 -6.47
C HIS A 40 1.77 -13.51 -6.69
N HIS A 41 1.85 -14.51 -5.81
CA HIS A 41 1.00 -15.70 -5.90
C HIS A 41 -0.48 -15.39 -5.68
N CYS A 42 -0.80 -14.47 -4.75
CA CYS A 42 -2.19 -14.10 -4.47
C CYS A 42 -2.81 -13.21 -5.55
N LEU A 43 -2.02 -12.34 -6.19
CA LEU A 43 -2.51 -11.32 -7.11
C LEU A 43 -2.35 -11.69 -8.59
N GLU A 44 -1.67 -12.80 -8.89
CA GLU A 44 -1.36 -13.28 -10.25
C GLU A 44 -0.73 -12.19 -11.16
N MET A 45 0.00 -11.25 -10.56
CA MET A 45 0.65 -10.15 -11.26
C MET A 45 2.14 -10.42 -11.44
N PRO A 46 2.76 -10.03 -12.58
CA PRO A 46 4.21 -10.11 -12.73
C PRO A 46 4.97 -9.40 -11.61
N GLN A 47 6.06 -10.01 -11.14
CA GLN A 47 6.85 -9.50 -10.01
C GLN A 47 7.39 -8.07 -10.24
N SER A 48 7.74 -7.73 -11.47
CA SER A 48 8.20 -6.37 -11.86
C SER A 48 7.09 -5.34 -11.71
N THR A 49 5.86 -5.67 -12.14
CA THR A 49 4.66 -4.84 -11.99
C THR A 49 4.31 -4.64 -10.52
N LEU A 50 4.32 -5.72 -9.73
CA LEU A 50 4.09 -5.66 -8.29
C LEU A 50 5.12 -4.77 -7.58
N SER A 51 6.40 -4.90 -7.93
CA SER A 51 7.47 -4.05 -7.39
C SER A 51 7.27 -2.56 -7.70
N GLN A 52 6.80 -2.23 -8.90
CA GLN A 52 6.46 -0.84 -9.25
C GLN A 52 5.29 -0.30 -8.41
N HIS A 53 4.24 -1.11 -8.19
CA HIS A 53 3.12 -0.71 -7.33
C HIS A 53 3.55 -0.50 -5.88
N LEU A 54 4.35 -1.41 -5.33
CA LEU A 54 4.91 -1.29 -3.97
C LEU A 54 5.80 -0.05 -3.83
N SER A 55 6.62 0.26 -4.84
CA SER A 55 7.45 1.47 -4.87
C SER A 55 6.60 2.74 -4.81
N LYS A 56 5.52 2.82 -5.61
CA LYS A 56 4.60 3.96 -5.59
C LYS A 56 3.88 4.13 -4.25
N LEU A 57 3.41 3.02 -3.66
CA LEU A 57 2.76 3.05 -2.34
C LEU A 57 3.73 3.47 -1.23
N ARG A 58 4.99 3.01 -1.29
CA ARG A 58 6.04 3.39 -0.34
C ARG A 58 6.41 4.87 -0.47
N ALA A 59 6.54 5.37 -1.70
CA ALA A 59 6.84 6.78 -1.96
C ALA A 59 5.74 7.72 -1.43
N ALA A 60 4.48 7.27 -1.46
CA ALA A 60 3.34 7.99 -0.89
C ALA A 60 3.20 7.82 0.65
N GLY A 61 4.12 7.10 1.31
CA GLY A 61 4.10 6.87 2.76
C GLY A 61 3.00 5.92 3.25
N ILE A 62 2.32 5.23 2.34
CA ILE A 62 1.18 4.36 2.66
C ILE A 62 1.65 3.04 3.26
N ILE A 63 2.76 2.50 2.74
CA ILE A 63 3.37 1.27 3.22
C ILE A 63 4.82 1.51 3.63
N LYS A 64 5.31 0.67 4.55
CA LYS A 64 6.73 0.56 4.90
C LYS A 64 7.26 -0.81 4.49
N GLY A 65 8.55 -0.86 4.15
CA GLY A 65 9.27 -2.09 3.85
C GLY A 65 10.42 -2.30 4.83
N GLU A 66 10.45 -3.45 5.49
CA GLU A 66 11.50 -3.85 6.43
C GLU A 66 12.27 -5.05 5.88
N ARG A 67 13.59 -4.96 5.86
CA ARG A 67 14.43 -6.05 5.37
C ARG A 67 14.53 -7.15 6.43
N LYS A 68 14.12 -8.38 6.08
CA LYS A 68 14.30 -9.57 6.90
C LYS A 68 15.13 -10.59 6.11
N GLY A 69 16.43 -10.62 6.38
CA GLY A 69 17.38 -11.44 5.63
C GLY A 69 17.49 -11.02 4.16
N ALA A 70 17.23 -11.95 3.24
CA ALA A 70 17.26 -11.71 1.81
C ALA A 70 16.01 -11.00 1.26
N GLU A 71 14.93 -10.93 2.04
CA GLU A 71 13.63 -10.44 1.59
C GLU A 71 13.24 -9.10 2.23
N ILE A 72 12.32 -8.38 1.56
CA ILE A 72 11.66 -7.20 2.12
C ILE A 72 10.22 -7.59 2.46
N ARG A 73 9.83 -7.38 3.72
CA ARG A 73 8.44 -7.49 4.17
C ARG A 73 7.78 -6.14 4.20
N TYR A 74 6.60 -6.05 3.61
CA TYR A 74 5.81 -4.83 3.59
C TYR A 74 4.72 -4.86 4.64
N SER A 75 4.33 -3.69 5.13
CA SER A 75 3.20 -3.50 6.04
C SER A 75 2.58 -2.13 5.81
N LEU A 76 1.28 -2.01 6.09
CA LEU A 76 0.58 -0.74 6.03
C LEU A 76 1.08 0.19 7.15
N SER A 77 1.45 1.42 6.79
CA SER A 77 1.97 2.43 7.73
C SER A 77 1.07 3.66 7.89
N ASP A 78 0.17 3.92 6.95
CA ASP A 78 -0.76 5.05 7.04
C ASP A 78 -2.11 4.63 7.63
N GLU A 79 -2.40 5.14 8.83
CA GLU A 79 -3.62 4.83 9.57
C GLU A 79 -4.88 5.43 8.92
N LYS A 80 -4.78 6.58 8.26
CA LYS A 80 -5.95 7.17 7.56
C LYS A 80 -6.36 6.31 6.38
N VAL A 81 -5.38 5.76 5.65
CA VAL A 81 -5.65 4.80 4.57
C VAL A 81 -6.25 3.51 5.13
N ARG A 82 -5.76 3.00 6.27
CA ARG A 82 -6.37 1.84 6.94
C ARG A 82 -7.85 2.08 7.25
N GLN A 83 -8.16 3.20 7.88
CA GLN A 83 -9.53 3.58 8.24
C GLN A 83 -10.41 3.70 6.99
N LEU A 84 -9.92 4.38 5.95
CA LEU A 84 -10.64 4.53 4.69
C LEU A 84 -10.97 3.18 4.05
N MET A 85 -9.99 2.28 3.95
CA MET A 85 -10.18 0.96 3.36
C MET A 85 -11.15 0.11 4.19
N THR A 86 -11.11 0.22 5.51
CA THR A 86 -12.06 -0.45 6.41
C THR A 86 -13.50 -0.05 6.09
N LEU A 87 -13.76 1.22 5.72
CA LEU A 87 -15.10 1.68 5.36
C LEU A 87 -15.65 1.10 4.04
N PHE A 88 -14.77 0.65 3.13
CA PHE A 88 -15.17 0.18 1.79
C PHE A 88 -15.11 -1.34 1.62
N VAL A 89 -14.32 -2.03 2.44
CA VAL A 89 -14.02 -3.46 2.26
C VAL A 89 -14.59 -4.33 3.40
N THR A 90 -15.35 -3.70 4.32
CA THR A 90 -16.17 -4.38 5.34
C THR A 90 -17.64 -4.34 4.93
#